data_AF-A0A5N7ZAM9-F1
#
_entry.id   AF-A0A5N7ZAM9-F1
#
_cell.length_a   1.000
_cell.length_b   1.000
_cell.length_c   1.000
_cell.angle_alpha   90.00
_cell.angle_beta   90.00
_cell.angle_gamma   90.00
#
_symmetry.space_group_name_H-M   'P 1'
#
loop_
_entity.id
_entity.type
_entity.pdbx_description
1 polymer ?
#
loop_
_entity_poly.entity_id
_entity_poly.type
_entity_poly.pdbx_seq_one_letter_code
_entity_poly.pdbx_strand_id
1 'polypeptide(L)'
;MEVSPTKTNYPALYTLINVFFFWGFIAAGNSIFIPFCKHYFSLDQFQSQLIDFAFYTAYYTGALLLFIFGTFKGRDVVGNWGYKKSIVYGLLFSALGAGAMILAVESNIY
;
A
#
# COMPACT_ATOMS: atom_id res chain seq x y z
N MET A 1 15.50 -5.80 44.10
CA MET A 1 15.14 -5.15 42.83
C MET A 1 14.57 -6.25 41.94
N GLU A 2 13.26 -6.31 41.76
CA GLU A 2 12.64 -7.26 40.83
C GLU A 2 12.98 -6.82 39.40
N VAL A 3 13.84 -7.59 38.72
CA VAL A 3 14.11 -7.37 37.31
C VAL A 3 12.93 -7.95 36.54
N SER A 4 11.96 -7.10 36.19
CA SER A 4 10.87 -7.48 35.30
C SER A 4 11.46 -8.00 33.97
N PRO A 5 11.13 -9.23 33.53
CA PRO A 5 11.69 -9.78 32.30
C PRO A 5 11.27 -8.90 31.12
N THR A 6 12.26 -8.39 30.38
CA THR A 6 12.05 -7.61 29.16
C THR A 6 11.32 -8.51 28.15
N LYS A 7 10.00 -8.33 27.99
CA LYS A 7 9.20 -9.12 27.06
C LYS A 7 9.61 -8.79 25.63
N THR A 8 10.42 -9.65 25.02
CA THR A 8 10.83 -9.52 23.63
C THR A 8 9.62 -9.76 22.73
N ASN A 9 9.17 -8.73 22.02
CA ASN A 9 7.96 -8.76 21.20
C ASN A 9 8.22 -9.38 19.82
N TYR A 10 8.75 -10.61 19.78
CA TYR A 10 9.01 -11.37 18.55
C TYR A 10 7.83 -11.38 17.56
N PRO A 11 6.56 -11.50 17.98
CA PRO A 11 5.43 -11.44 17.06
C PRO A 11 5.29 -10.09 16.33
N ALA A 12 5.62 -8.99 16.99
CA ALA A 12 5.61 -7.67 16.36
C ALA A 12 6.77 -7.52 15.36
N LEU A 13 7.95 -8.08 15.68
CA LEU A 13 9.10 -8.08 14.78
C LEU A 13 8.80 -8.84 13.49
N TYR A 14 8.25 -10.06 13.58
CA TYR A 14 7.84 -10.83 12.39
C TYR A 14 6.79 -10.11 11.54
N THR A 15 5.80 -9.49 12.20
CA THR A 15 4.78 -8.70 11.50
C THR A 15 5.41 -7.54 10.74
N LEU A 16 6.34 -6.83 11.38
CA LEU A 16 7.01 -5.67 10.80
C LEU A 16 7.90 -6.07 9.63
N ILE A 17 8.67 -7.17 9.75
CA ILE A 17 9.50 -7.72 8.66
C ILE A 17 8.65 -8.06 7.44
N ASN A 18 7.54 -8.78 7.63
CA ASN A 18 6.65 -9.15 6.52
C ASN A 18 6.06 -7.91 5.82
N VAL A 19 5.58 -6.94 6.60
CA VAL A 19 5.03 -5.70 6.05
C VAL A 19 6.10 -4.91 5.28
N PHE A 20 7.31 -4.77 5.84
CA PHE A 20 8.41 -4.08 5.17
C PHE A 20 8.83 -4.77 3.88
N PHE A 21 8.89 -6.10 3.89
CA PHE A 21 9.24 -6.89 2.72
C PHE A 21 8.24 -6.67 1.58
N PHE A 22 6.94 -6.80 1.85
CA PHE A 22 5.91 -6.58 0.84
C PHE A 22 5.85 -5.12 0.37
N TRP A 23 6.06 -4.16 1.27
CA TRP A 23 6.11 -2.75 0.91
C TRP A 23 7.30 -2.44 -0.01
N GLY A 24 8.48 -3.00 0.27
CA GLY A 24 9.65 -2.90 -0.59
C GLY A 24 9.43 -3.55 -1.95
N PHE A 25 8.75 -4.69 -2.00
CA PHE A 25 8.39 -5.36 -3.25
C PHE A 25 7.44 -4.50 -4.11
N ILE A 26 6.42 -3.87 -3.51
CA ILE A 26 5.51 -2.97 -4.22
C ILE A 26 6.26 -1.72 -4.72
N ALA A 27 7.11 -1.13 -3.88
CA ALA A 27 7.89 0.06 -4.27
C ALA A 27 8.83 -0.23 -5.45
N ALA A 28 9.51 -1.37 -5.45
CA ALA A 28 10.33 -1.83 -6.56
C ALA A 28 9.47 -2.19 -7.80
N GLY A 29 8.27 -2.73 -7.57
CA GLY A 29 7.31 -3.08 -8.62
C GLY A 29 6.86 -1.89 -9.45
N ASN A 30 6.78 -0.68 -8.91
CA ASN A 30 6.37 0.50 -9.67
C ASN A 30 7.30 0.77 -10.86
N SER A 31 8.61 0.69 -10.63
CA SER A 31 9.64 0.87 -11.66
C SER A 31 9.60 -0.21 -12.75
N ILE A 32 8.92 -1.34 -12.51
CA ILE A 32 8.71 -2.43 -13.46
C ILE A 32 7.34 -2.31 -14.14
N PHE A 33 6.31 -1.91 -13.37
CA PHE A 33 4.93 -1.81 -13.81
C PHE A 33 4.70 -0.68 -14.81
N ILE A 34 5.30 0.49 -14.57
CA ILE A 34 5.19 1.66 -15.46
C ILE A 34 5.73 1.34 -16.87
N PRO A 35 6.98 0.86 -17.05
CA PRO A 35 7.49 0.52 -18.38
C PRO A 35 6.77 -0.69 -18.98
N PHE A 36 6.27 -1.63 -18.17
CA PHE A 36 5.42 -2.72 -18.64
C PHE A 36 4.13 -2.20 -19.28
N CYS A 37 3.39 -1.32 -18.61
CA CYS A 37 2.18 -0.68 -19.15
C CYS A 37 2.49 0.11 -20.42
N LYS A 38 3.62 0.85 -20.46
CA LYS A 38 4.04 1.57 -21.66
C LYS A 38 4.25 0.65 -22.86
N HIS A 39 4.92 -0.49 -22.67
CA HIS A 39 5.16 -1.44 -23.76
C HIS A 39 3.91 -2.22 -24.14
N TYR A 40 3.11 -2.67 -23.16
CA TYR A 40 1.92 -3.49 -23.39
C TYR A 40 0.81 -2.70 -24.09
N PHE A 41 0.57 -1.46 -23.69
CA PHE A 41 -0.46 -0.60 -24.27
C PHE A 41 0.08 0.34 -25.38
N SER A 42 1.35 0.21 -25.79
CA SER A 42 2.01 1.07 -26.80
C SER A 42 1.84 2.58 -26.54
N LEU A 43 1.94 2.98 -25.27
CA LEU A 43 1.63 4.34 -24.82
C LEU A 43 2.75 5.33 -25.16
N ASP A 44 2.37 6.54 -25.54
CA ASP A 44 3.29 7.65 -25.74
C ASP A 44 3.94 8.11 -24.41
N GLN A 45 5.08 8.79 -24.47
CA GLN A 45 5.83 9.24 -23.29
C GLN A 45 4.95 10.06 -22.33
N PHE A 46 4.01 10.87 -22.86
CA PHE A 46 3.09 11.66 -22.04
C PHE A 46 2.11 10.78 -21.25
N GLN A 47 1.59 9.72 -21.87
CA GLN A 47 0.66 8.79 -21.22
C GLN A 47 1.33 8.00 -20.09
N SER A 48 2.59 7.60 -20.29
CA SER A 48 3.39 6.97 -19.22
C SER A 48 3.56 7.90 -18.01
N GLN A 49 3.78 9.20 -18.22
CA GLN A 49 3.91 10.17 -17.13
C GLN A 49 2.59 10.40 -16.39
N LEU A 50 1.45 10.31 -17.09
CA LEU A 50 0.14 10.37 -16.42
C LEU A 50 -0.07 9.18 -15.48
N ILE A 51 0.42 7.99 -15.83
CA ILE A 51 0.37 6.81 -14.95
C ILE A 51 1.24 7.05 -13.71
N ASP A 52 2.45 7.57 -13.88
CA ASP A 52 3.35 7.93 -12.77
C ASP A 52 2.69 8.97 -11.85
N PHE A 53 2.10 10.00 -12.46
CA PHE A 53 1.37 11.04 -11.74
C PHE A 53 0.19 10.47 -10.96
N ALA A 54 -0.62 9.59 -11.56
CA ALA A 54 -1.74 8.94 -10.89
C ALA A 54 -1.27 8.08 -9.71
N PHE A 55 -0.16 7.35 -9.87
CA PHE A 55 0.40 6.51 -8.82
C PHE A 55 0.86 7.32 -7.61
N TYR A 56 1.66 8.37 -7.81
CA TYR A 56 2.12 9.23 -6.73
C TYR A 56 0.98 10.07 -6.12
N THR A 57 0.02 10.49 -6.94
CA THR A 57 -1.19 11.18 -6.45
C THR A 57 -2.01 10.26 -5.57
N ALA A 58 -2.21 8.99 -5.93
CA ALA A 58 -2.91 8.03 -5.09
C ALA A 58 -2.22 7.83 -3.73
N TYR A 59 -0.89 7.77 -3.70
CA TYR A 59 -0.11 7.73 -2.47
C TYR A 59 -0.33 8.96 -1.59
N TYR A 60 -0.29 10.15 -2.19
CA TYR A 60 -0.53 11.40 -1.50
C TYR A 60 -1.97 11.50 -0.97
N THR A 61 -2.97 11.23 -1.83
CA THR A 61 -4.39 11.27 -1.46
C THR A 61 -4.73 10.22 -0.40
N GLY A 62 -4.13 9.03 -0.46
CA GLY A 62 -4.31 8.00 0.56
C GLY A 62 -3.81 8.44 1.93
N ALA A 63 -2.61 9.04 1.99
CA ALA A 63 -2.07 9.62 3.22
C ALA A 63 -2.94 10.79 3.73
N LEU A 64 -3.40 11.66 2.82
CA LEU A 64 -4.27 12.77 3.16
C LEU A 64 -5.62 12.31 3.71
N LEU A 65 -6.25 11.30 3.11
CA LEU A 65 -7.48 10.70 3.60
C LEU A 65 -7.27 10.10 5.00
N LEU A 66 -6.19 9.32 5.19
CA LEU A 66 -5.85 8.78 6.50
C LEU A 66 -5.65 9.88 7.55
N PHE A 67 -4.99 10.98 7.17
CA PHE A 67 -4.82 12.14 8.03
C PHE A 67 -6.15 12.79 8.38
N ILE A 68 -7.00 13.07 7.39
CA ILE A 68 -8.35 13.64 7.59
C ILE A 68 -9.20 12.74 8.47
N PHE A 69 -9.27 11.43 8.20
CA PHE A 69 -9.97 10.46 9.05
C PHE A 69 -9.38 10.41 10.46
N GLY A 70 -8.06 10.54 10.60
CA GLY A 70 -7.35 10.70 11.87
C GLY A 70 -7.81 11.92 12.66
N THR A 71 -7.83 13.08 11.99
CA THR A 71 -8.24 14.36 12.57
C THR A 71 -9.72 14.38 12.95
N PHE A 72 -10.61 13.89 12.09
CA PHE A 72 -12.06 13.80 12.38
C PHE A 72 -12.36 12.86 13.57
N LYS A 73 -11.56 11.82 13.78
CA LYS A 73 -11.75 10.86 14.87
C LYS A 73 -11.13 11.31 16.20
N GLY A 74 -10.36 12.40 16.21
CA GLY A 74 -9.75 13.00 17.41
C GLY A 74 -8.73 12.13 18.14
N ARG A 75 -8.38 10.97 17.57
CA ARG A 75 -7.39 9.99 18.04
C ARG A 75 -6.84 9.28 16.82
N ASP A 76 -5.53 9.01 16.80
CA ASP A 76 -4.87 8.22 15.76
C ASP A 76 -5.69 6.97 15.45
N VAL A 77 -6.33 6.95 14.28
CA VAL A 77 -7.21 5.85 13.86
C VAL A 77 -6.44 4.53 13.89
N VAL A 78 -5.15 4.58 13.55
CA VAL A 78 -4.19 3.46 13.63
C VAL A 78 -3.92 3.01 15.08
N GLY A 79 -3.83 3.96 16.01
CA GLY A 79 -3.62 3.70 17.44
C GLY A 79 -4.84 3.08 18.13
N ASN A 80 -6.05 3.51 17.76
CA ASN A 80 -7.28 3.02 18.38
C ASN A 80 -7.83 1.73 17.74
N TRP A 81 -7.53 1.44 16.45
CA TRP A 81 -7.81 0.14 15.84
C TRP A 81 -6.79 -0.95 16.18
N GLY A 82 -5.59 -0.53 16.60
CA GLY A 82 -4.44 -1.38 16.80
C GLY A 82 -3.70 -1.65 15.49
N TYR A 83 -2.36 -1.52 15.53
CA TYR A 83 -1.46 -1.74 14.40
C TYR A 83 -1.73 -3.03 13.63
N LYS A 84 -2.09 -4.11 14.33
CA LYS A 84 -2.47 -5.40 13.69
C LYS A 84 -3.67 -5.25 12.75
N LYS A 85 -4.72 -4.51 13.12
CA LYS A 85 -5.91 -4.37 12.27
C LYS A 85 -5.67 -3.45 11.09
N SER A 86 -4.94 -2.35 11.27
CA SER A 86 -4.56 -1.48 10.14
C SER A 86 -3.76 -2.21 9.07
N ILE A 87 -2.82 -3.09 9.49
CA ILE A 87 -2.04 -3.92 8.55
C ILE A 87 -2.96 -4.89 7.79
N VAL A 88 -3.90 -5.55 8.47
CA VAL A 88 -4.84 -6.49 7.83
C VAL A 88 -5.76 -5.78 6.84
N TYR A 89 -6.32 -4.62 7.19
CA TYR A 89 -7.15 -3.85 6.26
C TYR A 89 -6.36 -3.34 5.06
N GLY A 90 -5.10 -2.92 5.26
CA GLY A 90 -4.20 -2.58 4.16
C GLY A 90 -3.95 -3.75 3.23
N LEU A 91 -3.70 -4.95 3.78
CA LEU A 91 -3.49 -6.17 2.99
C LEU A 91 -4.73 -6.56 2.18
N LEU A 92 -5.93 -6.50 2.79
CA LEU A 92 -7.19 -6.77 2.10
C LEU A 92 -7.46 -5.76 0.99
N PHE A 93 -7.14 -4.48 1.23
CA PHE A 93 -7.25 -3.44 0.21
C PHE A 93 -6.29 -3.69 -0.97
N SER A 94 -5.05 -4.10 -0.70
CA SER A 94 -4.10 -4.52 -1.74
C SER A 94 -4.59 -5.74 -2.53
N ALA A 95 -5.19 -6.74 -1.86
CA ALA A 95 -5.75 -7.90 -2.54
C ALA A 95 -6.94 -7.53 -3.46
N LEU A 96 -7.80 -6.62 -3.00
CA LEU A 96 -8.88 -6.07 -3.83
C LEU A 96 -8.33 -5.29 -5.03
N GLY A 97 -7.30 -4.46 -4.83
CA GLY A 97 -6.63 -3.73 -5.91
C GLY A 97 -6.00 -4.65 -6.96
N ALA A 98 -5.35 -5.74 -6.52
CA ALA A 98 -4.83 -6.76 -7.42
C ALA A 98 -5.95 -7.45 -8.21
N GLY A 99 -7.06 -7.80 -7.56
CA GLY A 99 -8.24 -8.35 -8.23
C GLY A 99 -8.84 -7.38 -9.26
N ALA A 100 -8.94 -6.09 -8.93
CA ALA A 100 -9.42 -5.07 -9.84
C ALA A 100 -8.48 -4.89 -11.05
N MET A 101 -7.16 -4.99 -10.85
CA MET A 101 -6.19 -4.94 -11.94
C MET A 101 -6.32 -6.16 -12.88
N ILE A 102 -6.50 -7.37 -12.34
CA ILE A 102 -6.74 -8.58 -13.15
C ILE A 102 -8.02 -8.41 -13.96
N LEU A 103 -9.11 -7.96 -13.32
CA LEU A 103 -10.36 -7.69 -14.02
C LEU A 103 -10.19 -6.62 -15.12
N ALA A 104 -9.46 -5.53 -14.85
CA ALA A 104 -9.22 -4.47 -15.82
C ALA A 104 -8.37 -4.94 -17.02
N VAL A 105 -7.42 -5.86 -16.78
CA VAL A 105 -6.58 -6.46 -17.83
C VAL A 105 -7.35 -7.50 -18.64
N GLU A 106 -8.21 -8.31 -18.02
CA GLU A 106 -9.06 -9.27 -18.75
C GLU A 106 -10.24 -8.60 -19.44
N SER A 107 -10.80 -7.53 -18.86
CA SER A 107 -11.86 -6.73 -19.47
C SER A 107 -11.34 -5.79 -20.55
N ASN A 108 -10.26 -6.16 -21.25
CA ASN A 108 -9.69 -5.48 -22.40
C ASN A 108 -10.70 -5.50 -23.57
N ILE A 109 -11.80 -4.77 -23.39
CA ILE A 109 -12.67 -4.29 -24.46
C ILE A 109 -11.87 -3.19 -25.14
N TYR A 110 -11.12 -3.60 -26.16
CA TYR A 110 -10.60 -2.87 -27.33
C TYR A 110 -10.04 -1.45 -27.13
#